data_AF-A0A0G4NGM4-F1
#
_entry.id   AF-A0A0G4NGM4-F1
#
_cell.length_a   1.000
_cell.length_b   1.000
_cell.length_c   1.000
_cell.angle_alpha   90.00
_cell.angle_beta   90.00
_cell.angle_gamma   90.00
#
_symmetry.space_group_name_H-M   'P 1'
#
loop_
_entity.id
_entity.type
_entity.pdbx_description
1 polymer ?
#
loop_
_entity_poly.entity_id
_entity_poly.type
_entity_poly.pdbx_seq_one_letter_code
_entity_poly.pdbx_strand_id
1 'polypeptide(L)'
;MGPVFGAADRFEGLGVFFDTYKNNRPGVVFPYVMAMHGDGQTPYDKDNDGKASELAGCSARGIRNAAVPSRFKLTYFQDKLLKLELQYKSEGDWQLCFETRQPPALPSIAYLGFSAETGELHDNHDIISV
;
A
#
# COMPACT_ATOMS: atom_id res chain seq x y z
N MET A 1 8.41 -15.19 5.82
CA MET A 1 7.41 -14.48 6.65
C MET A 1 8.16 -13.47 7.49
N GLY A 2 7.64 -12.25 7.63
CA GLY A 2 8.29 -11.17 8.39
C GLY A 2 7.28 -10.16 8.94
N PRO A 3 7.77 -9.08 9.60
CA PRO A 3 6.92 -8.20 10.42
C PRO A 3 6.18 -7.11 9.64
N VAL A 4 6.36 -7.03 8.32
CA VAL A 4 5.79 -5.97 7.48
C VAL A 4 4.63 -6.53 6.69
N PHE A 5 3.44 -6.56 7.29
CA PHE A 5 2.24 -7.17 6.69
C PHE A 5 2.52 -8.60 6.21
N GLY A 6 3.31 -9.36 6.99
CA GLY A 6 3.69 -10.75 6.69
C GLY A 6 4.91 -10.89 5.75
N ALA A 7 5.36 -9.80 5.11
CA ALA A 7 6.56 -9.74 4.28
C ALA A 7 7.83 -9.47 5.09
N ALA A 8 8.98 -9.70 4.46
CA ALA A 8 10.28 -9.36 5.04
C ALA A 8 10.44 -7.84 5.19
N ASP A 9 11.06 -7.43 6.31
CA ASP A 9 11.47 -6.04 6.54
C ASP A 9 12.75 -5.70 5.75
N ARG A 10 13.07 -4.41 5.61
CA ARG A 10 14.23 -3.91 4.84
C ARG A 10 14.26 -4.48 3.42
N PHE A 11 13.12 -4.43 2.74
CA PHE A 11 13.01 -4.89 1.35
C PHE A 11 13.67 -3.89 0.38
N GLU A 12 14.00 -4.36 -0.82
CA GLU A 12 14.45 -3.54 -1.95
C GLU A 12 13.34 -3.48 -3.01
N GLY A 13 12.88 -2.28 -3.36
CA GLY A 13 11.83 -2.06 -4.36
C GLY A 13 10.68 -1.19 -3.86
N LEU A 14 9.46 -1.49 -4.29
CA LEU A 14 8.27 -0.71 -3.96
C LEU A 14 7.30 -1.53 -3.11
N GLY A 15 6.96 -1.02 -1.93
CA GLY A 15 5.86 -1.53 -1.11
C GLY A 15 4.63 -0.64 -1.25
N VAL A 16 3.46 -1.25 -1.46
CA VAL A 16 2.15 -0.57 -1.38
C VAL A 16 1.37 -1.20 -0.25
N PHE A 17 1.11 -0.43 0.79
CA PHE A 17 0.54 -0.91 2.06
C PHE A 17 -0.90 -0.46 2.16
N PHE A 18 -1.82 -1.41 2.33
CA PHE A 18 -3.23 -1.17 2.63
C PHE A 18 -3.42 -1.32 4.13
N ASP A 19 -3.16 -0.25 4.86
CA ASP A 19 -3.20 -0.27 6.32
C ASP A 19 -4.63 -0.03 6.83
N THR A 20 -5.15 -1.01 7.55
CA THR A 20 -6.52 -0.99 8.06
C THR A 20 -6.60 -0.59 9.53
N TYR A 21 -5.46 -0.51 10.23
CA TYR A 21 -5.41 -0.25 11.66
C TYR A 21 -4.51 0.94 11.96
N LYS A 22 -5.03 1.90 12.71
CA LYS A 22 -4.29 3.12 13.06
C LYS A 22 -3.49 2.89 14.34
N ASN A 23 -2.17 2.77 14.25
CA ASN A 23 -1.30 2.70 15.41
C ASN A 23 -1.05 4.11 15.96
N ASN A 24 -0.30 4.96 15.24
CA ASN A 24 0.05 6.29 15.70
C ASN A 24 0.26 7.31 14.57
N ARG A 25 -0.81 7.56 13.80
CA ARG A 25 -0.77 8.54 12.71
C ARG A 25 -1.81 9.66 12.85
N PRO A 26 -1.51 10.70 13.66
CA PRO A 26 -2.41 11.83 13.87
C PRO A 26 -2.79 12.54 12.56
N GLY A 27 -4.04 13.01 12.47
CA GLY A 27 -4.56 13.74 11.30
C GLY A 27 -4.89 12.88 10.07
N VAL A 28 -4.60 11.57 10.10
CA VAL A 28 -4.91 10.65 8.99
C VAL A 28 -6.11 9.78 9.31
N VAL A 29 -6.96 9.60 8.29
CA VAL A 29 -8.15 8.73 8.31
C VAL A 29 -7.80 7.38 7.72
N PHE A 30 -8.19 6.32 8.43
CA PHE A 30 -7.97 4.93 8.03
C PHE A 30 -9.27 4.29 7.48
N PRO A 31 -9.19 3.24 6.65
CA PRO A 31 -7.96 2.62 6.11
C PRO A 31 -7.12 3.58 5.26
N TYR A 32 -5.80 3.44 5.32
CA TYR A 32 -4.85 4.30 4.65
C TYR A 32 -3.99 3.49 3.69
N VAL A 33 -3.84 3.96 2.46
CA VAL A 33 -3.03 3.29 1.44
C VAL A 33 -1.81 4.15 1.18
N MET A 34 -0.62 3.59 1.37
CA MET A 34 0.65 4.29 1.14
C MET A 34 1.62 3.50 0.28
N ALA A 35 2.46 4.21 -0.46
CA ALA A 35 3.65 3.67 -1.08
C ALA A 35 4.89 4.01 -0.24
N MET A 36 5.81 3.05 -0.13
CA MET A 36 7.16 3.28 0.40
C MET A 36 8.17 2.64 -0.55
N HIS A 37 9.26 3.38 -0.79
CA HIS A 37 10.43 2.87 -1.47
C HIS A 37 11.35 2.17 -0.46
N GLY A 38 11.61 0.89 -0.68
CA GLY A 38 12.56 0.10 0.09
C GLY A 38 13.94 0.16 -0.55
N ASP A 39 14.94 0.59 0.22
CA ASP A 39 16.34 0.72 -0.18
C ASP A 39 17.22 -0.45 0.33
N GLY A 40 16.59 -1.52 0.84
CA GLY A 40 17.26 -2.67 1.46
C GLY A 40 17.78 -2.43 2.87
N GLN A 41 17.60 -1.23 3.45
CA GLN A 41 18.17 -0.84 4.75
C GLN A 41 17.14 -0.26 5.71
N THR A 42 16.29 0.63 5.20
CA THR A 42 15.28 1.36 5.95
C THR A 42 14.17 0.40 6.40
N PRO A 43 13.96 0.21 7.71
CA PRO A 43 12.89 -0.63 8.22
C PRO A 43 11.53 0.06 8.11
N TYR A 44 10.46 -0.72 8.03
CA TYR A 44 9.10 -0.20 8.14
C TYR A 44 8.78 0.16 9.60
N ASP A 45 8.42 1.42 9.85
CA ASP A 45 8.00 1.91 11.17
C ASP A 45 6.53 1.55 11.44
N LYS A 46 6.31 0.35 11.99
CA LYS A 46 4.98 -0.17 12.31
C LYS A 46 4.27 0.67 13.38
N ASP A 47 5.01 1.20 14.35
CA ASP A 47 4.42 1.96 15.46
C ASP A 47 3.81 3.28 14.99
N ASN A 48 4.33 3.86 13.90
CA ASN A 48 3.84 5.11 13.33
C ASN A 48 3.27 4.96 11.91
N ASP A 49 2.77 3.76 11.57
CA ASP A 49 2.07 3.47 10.32
C ASP A 49 2.88 3.88 9.06
N GLY A 50 4.20 3.63 9.09
CA GLY A 50 5.14 3.91 8.00
C GLY A 50 5.31 5.39 7.64
N LYS A 51 4.84 6.32 8.49
CA LYS A 51 4.74 7.75 8.16
C LYS A 51 6.06 8.38 7.70
N ALA A 52 7.18 8.01 8.32
CA ALA A 52 8.49 8.62 8.03
C ALA A 52 9.05 8.22 6.66
N SER A 53 8.65 7.05 6.14
CA SER A 53 9.13 6.48 4.87
C SER A 53 8.08 6.52 3.76
N GLU A 54 6.98 7.25 3.98
CA GLU A 54 5.95 7.42 2.97
C GLU A 54 6.45 8.22 1.78
N LEU A 55 6.29 7.64 0.59
CA LEU A 55 6.48 8.31 -0.69
C LEU A 55 5.22 9.06 -1.11
N ALA A 56 4.06 8.42 -1.01
CA ALA A 56 2.76 8.98 -1.34
C ALA A 56 1.64 8.11 -0.75
N GLY A 57 0.45 8.67 -0.52
CA GLY A 57 -0.66 7.90 0.05
C GLY A 57 -2.00 8.61 -0.01
N CYS A 58 -3.06 7.88 0.33
CA CYS A 58 -4.41 8.41 0.44
C CYS A 58 -5.25 7.67 1.49
N SER A 59 -6.27 8.34 2.02
CA SER A 59 -7.30 7.69 2.83
C SER A 59 -8.31 6.96 1.95
N ALA A 60 -8.50 5.67 2.19
CA ALA A 60 -9.42 4.78 1.46
C ALA A 60 -10.60 4.37 2.36
N ARG A 61 -11.33 5.37 2.90
CA ARG A 61 -12.44 5.12 3.83
C ARG A 61 -13.53 4.31 3.13
N GLY A 62 -13.81 3.11 3.67
CA GLY A 62 -14.83 2.19 3.15
C GLY A 62 -14.30 1.12 2.20
N ILE A 63 -12.98 0.98 2.06
CA ILE A 63 -12.38 -0.13 1.29
C ILE A 63 -12.59 -1.50 1.96
N ARG A 64 -12.70 -1.54 3.29
CA ARG A 64 -13.11 -2.73 4.05
C ARG A 64 -14.61 -2.93 3.93
N ASN A 65 -15.05 -4.17 3.73
CA ASN A 65 -16.47 -4.54 3.60
C ASN A 65 -17.21 -3.67 2.55
N ALA A 66 -16.51 -3.32 1.47
CA ALA A 66 -17.07 -2.57 0.36
C ALA A 66 -18.25 -3.32 -0.27
N ALA A 67 -19.27 -2.58 -0.73
CA ALA A 67 -20.44 -3.16 -1.38
C ALA A 67 -20.14 -3.74 -2.78
N VAL A 68 -19.00 -3.36 -3.35
CA VAL A 68 -18.49 -3.86 -4.63
C VAL A 68 -17.10 -4.48 -4.43
N PRO A 69 -16.65 -5.39 -5.31
CA PRO A 69 -15.30 -5.92 -5.24
C PRO A 69 -14.25 -4.79 -5.28
N SER A 70 -13.41 -4.75 -4.25
CA SER A 70 -12.31 -3.79 -4.19
C SER A 70 -11.23 -4.16 -5.20
N ARG A 71 -10.77 -3.18 -5.98
CA ARG A 71 -9.67 -3.33 -6.94
C ARG A 71 -8.68 -2.19 -6.75
N PHE A 72 -7.42 -2.46 -7.04
CA PHE A 72 -6.41 -1.42 -7.20
C PHE A 72 -5.70 -1.60 -8.55
N LYS A 73 -5.18 -0.50 -9.07
CA LYS A 73 -4.41 -0.49 -10.32
C LYS A 73 -3.17 0.36 -10.10
N LEU A 74 -2.02 -0.29 -10.14
CA LEU A 74 -0.70 0.33 -9.98
C LEU A 74 -0.06 0.50 -11.35
N THR A 75 0.27 1.74 -11.71
CA THR A 75 0.97 2.07 -12.95
C THR A 75 2.34 2.63 -12.60
N TYR A 76 3.40 2.01 -13.11
CA TYR A 76 4.77 2.47 -12.96
C TYR A 76 5.44 2.61 -14.33
N PHE A 77 5.96 3.81 -14.59
CA PHE A 77 6.86 4.11 -15.69
C PHE A 77 8.10 4.76 -15.10
N GLN A 78 9.25 4.10 -15.25
CA GLN A 78 10.52 4.57 -14.75
C GLN A 78 10.78 6.02 -15.19
N ASP A 79 11.24 6.84 -14.24
CA ASP A 79 11.55 8.27 -14.42
C ASP A 79 10.38 9.15 -14.88
N LYS A 80 9.13 8.64 -14.86
CA LYS A 80 7.97 9.33 -15.43
C LYS A 80 6.74 9.35 -14.55
N LEU A 81 6.33 8.19 -14.01
CA LEU A 81 5.04 8.06 -13.35
C LEU A 81 5.03 6.91 -12.36
N LEU A 82 4.55 7.16 -11.15
CA LEU A 82 4.01 6.14 -10.25
C LEU A 82 2.60 6.59 -9.86
N LYS A 83 1.61 5.76 -10.16
CA LYS A 83 0.20 6.08 -9.95
C LYS A 83 -0.53 4.88 -9.36
N LEU A 84 -1.34 5.13 -8.33
CA LEU A 84 -2.25 4.14 -7.77
C LEU A 84 -3.69 4.64 -7.88
N GLU A 85 -4.55 3.81 -8.46
CA GLU A 85 -5.99 4.03 -8.50
C GLU A 85 -6.71 2.92 -7.74
N LEU A 86 -7.80 3.27 -7.07
CA LEU A 86 -8.61 2.37 -6.24
C LEU A 86 -10.06 2.38 -6.72
N GLN A 87 -10.69 1.22 -6.75
CA GLN A 87 -12.12 1.06 -7.00
C GLN A 87 -12.72 0.29 -5.83
N TYR A 88 -13.53 0.95 -5.00
CA TYR A 88 -14.18 0.31 -3.84
C TYR A 88 -15.54 0.94 -3.48
N LYS A 89 -15.96 2.02 -4.16
CA LYS A 89 -17.24 2.69 -3.89
C LYS A 89 -18.33 2.22 -4.84
N SER A 90 -18.01 2.21 -6.13
CA SER A 90 -18.89 1.79 -7.22
C SER A 90 -18.07 1.00 -8.24
N GLU A 91 -18.70 0.03 -8.91
CA GLU A 91 -18.02 -0.74 -9.96
C GLU A 91 -17.74 0.16 -11.17
N GLY A 92 -16.51 0.09 -11.71
CA GLY A 92 -16.04 0.92 -12.81
C GLY A 92 -15.58 2.33 -12.41
N ASP A 93 -15.84 2.78 -11.19
CA ASP A 93 -15.43 4.10 -10.70
C ASP A 93 -14.05 4.04 -10.03
N TRP A 94 -13.03 4.43 -10.80
CA TRP A 94 -11.65 4.48 -10.35
C TRP A 94 -11.32 5.83 -9.72
N GLN A 95 -10.94 5.80 -8.45
CA GLN A 95 -10.54 6.95 -7.67
C GLN A 95 -9.01 7.02 -7.63
N LEU A 96 -8.44 8.17 -7.99
CA LEU A 96 -7.01 8.39 -7.83
C LEU A 96 -6.65 8.38 -6.34
N CYS A 97 -5.72 7.51 -5.94
CA CYS A 97 -5.16 7.52 -4.60
C CYS A 97 -3.95 8.45 -4.53
N PHE A 98 -2.92 8.14 -5.31
CA PHE A 98 -1.75 9.00 -5.44
C PHE A 98 -1.16 8.95 -6.84
N GLU A 99 -0.46 10.01 -7.20
CA GLU A 99 0.34 10.13 -8.41
C GLU A 99 1.62 10.91 -8.08
N THR A 100 2.77 10.41 -8.53
CA THR A 100 4.02 11.17 -8.57
C THR A 100 4.67 11.07 -9.95
N ARG A 101 5.20 12.20 -10.43
CA ARG A 101 5.97 12.31 -11.67
C ARG A 101 7.47 12.12 -11.46
N GLN A 102 7.88 11.89 -10.23
CA GLN A 102 9.26 11.62 -9.83
C GLN A 102 9.29 10.30 -9.06
N PRO A 103 8.98 9.17 -9.71
CA PRO A 103 8.99 7.88 -9.04
C PRO A 103 10.44 7.45 -8.70
N PRO A 104 10.65 6.69 -7.63
CA PRO A 104 11.95 6.09 -7.35
C PRO A 104 12.31 5.07 -8.44
N ALA A 105 13.60 4.87 -8.67
CA ALA A 105 14.08 3.83 -9.58
C ALA A 105 13.93 2.46 -8.91
N LEU A 106 13.13 1.59 -9.52
CA LEU A 106 12.99 0.20 -9.07
C LEU A 106 14.05 -0.70 -9.72
N PRO A 107 14.42 -1.82 -9.06
CA PRO A 107 15.32 -2.82 -9.64
C PRO A 107 14.85 -3.31 -11.02
N SER A 108 15.80 -3.58 -11.91
CA SER A 108 15.51 -4.06 -13.28
C SER A 108 14.83 -5.43 -13.31
N ILE A 109 15.05 -6.22 -12.26
CA ILE A 109 14.36 -7.49 -12.01
C ILE A 109 13.56 -7.30 -10.72
N ALA A 110 12.24 -7.41 -10.83
CA ALA A 110 11.33 -7.30 -9.69
C ALA A 110 10.35 -8.48 -9.71
N TYR A 111 9.90 -8.85 -8.52
CA TYR A 111 8.87 -9.87 -8.32
C TYR A 111 7.61 -9.20 -7.77
N LEU A 112 6.46 -9.58 -8.32
CA LEU A 112 5.17 -9.19 -7.76
C LEU A 112 4.79 -10.16 -6.65
N GLY A 113 4.52 -9.63 -5.45
CA GLY A 113 4.16 -10.40 -4.28
C GLY A 113 3.02 -9.76 -3.51
N PHE A 114 2.27 -10.60 -2.81
CA PHE A 114 1.18 -10.20 -1.92
C PHE A 114 1.39 -10.88 -0.57
N SER A 115 1.17 -10.12 0.50
CA SER A 115 1.20 -10.63 1.86
C SER A 115 0.19 -9.87 2.70
N ALA A 116 -0.20 -10.49 3.80
CA ALA A 116 -1.02 -9.86 4.82
C ALA A 116 -0.61 -10.39 6.20
N GLU A 117 -0.96 -9.62 7.23
CA GLU A 117 -0.74 -9.98 8.63
C GLU A 117 -1.97 -9.57 9.43
N THR A 118 -2.27 -10.35 10.46
CA THR A 118 -3.23 -10.00 11.51
C THR A 118 -2.50 -9.89 12.84
N GLY A 119 -3.03 -9.06 13.74
CA GLY A 119 -2.51 -8.89 15.09
C GLY A 119 -3.54 -9.33 16.13
N GLU A 120 -3.72 -8.53 17.17
CA GLU A 120 -4.81 -8.74 18.16
C GLU A 120 -6.20 -8.63 17.51
N LEU A 121 -6.33 -7.78 16.49
CA LEU A 121 -7.47 -7.74 15.59
C LEU A 121 -7.15 -8.50 14.29
N HIS A 122 -8.18 -9.09 13.70
CA HIS A 122 -8.07 -9.91 12.50
C HIS A 122 -9.09 -9.49 11.44
N ASP A 123 -8.72 -9.72 10.19
CA ASP A 123 -9.59 -9.60 9.02
C ASP A 123 -9.17 -10.65 7.98
N ASN A 124 -10.07 -10.98 7.06
CA ASN A 124 -9.73 -11.83 5.93
C ASN A 124 -9.08 -10.98 4.83
N HIS A 125 -8.02 -11.51 4.21
CA HIS A 125 -7.25 -10.83 3.19
C HIS A 125 -7.20 -11.68 1.93
N ASP A 126 -8.21 -11.51 1.07
CA ASP A 126 -8.41 -12.33 -0.11
C ASP A 126 -7.90 -11.63 -1.38
N ILE A 127 -7.03 -12.29 -2.14
CA ILE A 127 -6.64 -11.89 -3.49
C ILE A 127 -7.40 -12.75 -4.50
N ILE A 128 -8.36 -12.14 -5.20
CA ILE A 128 -9.24 -12.86 -6.14
C ILE A 128 -8.57 -13.02 -7.51
N SER A 129 -7.90 -11.99 -7.99
CA SER A 129 -7.21 -11.99 -9.29
C SER A 129 -6.12 -10.92 -9.32
N VAL A 130 -5.09 -11.15 -10.14
CA VAL A 130 -3.98 -10.23 -10.41
C VAL A 130 -3.89 -9.97 -11.89
#